data_AF-A0A0R0A684-F1
#
_entry.id   AF-A0A0R0A684-F1
#
_cell.length_a   1.000
_cell.length_b   1.000
_cell.length_c   1.000
_cell.angle_alpha   90.00
_cell.angle_beta   90.00
_cell.angle_gamma   90.00
#
_symmetry.space_group_name_H-M   'P 1'
#
loop_
_entity.id
_entity.type
_entity.pdbx_description
1 polymer ?
#
loop_
_entity_poly.entity_id
_entity_poly.type
_entity_poly.pdbx_seq_one_letter_code
_entity_poly.pdbx_strand_id
1 'polypeptide(L)'
;MAATQKPGRDGVKYWRAVDAIEALGSASLAEVEEWDLSHHPHDPLGNARADLELFTVNSPSRVHYNYSRTNWRSDQDHPHDRLFKLVDPGPPRRTRYVLFNPADHGHVALQKGGDGKWKVLPLVIHDQGQVEADAQAGAFAAPVDSDHDARVWAMRAVAQRRGGNPPINQSSEK
;
A
#
# COMPACT_ATOMS: atom_id res chain seq x y z
N MET A 1 19.65 -20.60 11.87
CA MET A 1 18.60 -20.07 10.96
C MET A 1 18.75 -18.56 10.96
N ALA A 2 19.19 -17.98 9.85
CA ALA A 2 19.44 -16.54 9.77
C ALA A 2 18.10 -15.81 9.60
N ALA A 3 17.72 -14.99 10.58
CA ALA A 3 16.62 -14.06 10.44
C ALA A 3 17.02 -13.05 9.36
N THR A 4 16.31 -13.06 8.23
CA THR A 4 16.43 -12.04 7.19
C THR A 4 16.12 -10.69 7.83
N GLN A 5 17.15 -9.90 8.14
CA GLN A 5 16.98 -8.52 8.58
C GLN A 5 16.16 -7.79 7.52
N LYS A 6 14.98 -7.29 7.90
CA LYS A 6 14.14 -6.45 7.06
C LYS A 6 14.73 -5.04 7.11
N PRO A 7 15.42 -4.55 6.06
CA PRO A 7 16.09 -3.26 6.11
C PRO A 7 15.07 -2.14 6.37
N GLY A 8 15.35 -1.28 7.34
CA GLY A 8 14.55 -0.08 7.65
C GLY A 8 13.66 -0.14 8.90
N ARG A 9 13.61 -1.26 9.63
CA ARG A 9 12.88 -1.39 10.90
C ARG A 9 13.73 -1.06 12.14
N ASP A 10 15.02 -1.35 12.07
CA ASP A 10 15.91 -1.34 13.24
C ASP A 10 16.07 0.07 13.82
N GLY A 11 15.77 0.21 15.11
CA GLY A 11 15.89 1.47 15.86
C GLY A 11 14.70 2.43 15.76
N VAL A 12 13.66 2.08 15.00
CA VAL A 12 12.51 2.96 14.79
C VAL A 12 11.36 2.62 15.73
N LYS A 13 11.17 3.46 16.75
CA LYS A 13 10.29 3.19 17.90
C LYS A 13 8.85 2.80 17.55
N TYR A 14 8.24 3.45 16.55
CA TYR A 14 6.84 3.18 16.18
C TYR A 14 6.61 1.76 15.63
N TRP A 15 7.64 1.07 15.13
CA TRP A 15 7.53 -0.32 14.67
C TRP A 15 7.28 -1.32 15.81
N ARG A 16 7.62 -0.96 17.06
CA ARG A 16 7.34 -1.80 18.23
C ARG A 16 5.86 -2.09 18.42
N ALA A 17 4.98 -1.19 17.94
CA ALA A 17 3.54 -1.46 17.92
C ALA A 17 3.18 -2.65 17.02
N VAL A 18 3.87 -2.83 15.90
CA VAL A 18 3.70 -4.01 15.03
C VAL A 18 4.30 -5.25 15.69
N ASP A 19 5.50 -5.12 16.27
CA ASP A 19 6.18 -6.24 16.94
C ASP A 19 5.33 -6.78 18.11
N ALA A 20 4.66 -5.90 18.86
CA ALA A 20 3.71 -6.28 19.90
C ALA A 20 2.56 -7.13 19.35
N ILE A 21 1.97 -6.75 18.21
CA ILE A 21 0.90 -7.52 17.57
C ILE A 21 1.44 -8.83 16.98
N GLU A 22 2.64 -8.84 16.41
CA GLU A 22 3.31 -10.07 15.95
C GLU A 22 3.51 -11.06 17.11
N ALA A 23 3.88 -10.57 18.30
CA ALA A 23 4.09 -11.40 19.49
C ALA A 23 2.78 -11.88 20.15
N LEU A 24 1.76 -11.01 20.24
CA LEU A 24 0.50 -11.29 20.92
C LEU A 24 -0.56 -11.94 20.00
N GLY A 25 -0.38 -11.88 18.68
CA GLY A 25 -1.31 -12.34 17.65
C GLY A 25 -2.52 -11.41 17.47
N SER A 26 -3.21 -11.06 18.56
CA SER A 26 -4.29 -10.08 18.57
C SER A 26 -4.31 -9.29 19.88
N ALA A 27 -4.23 -7.97 19.79
CA ALA A 27 -4.15 -7.13 20.99
C ALA A 27 -4.96 -5.83 20.87
N SER A 28 -5.39 -5.33 22.01
CA SER A 28 -5.93 -3.99 22.21
C SER A 28 -4.81 -2.98 22.44
N LEU A 29 -5.14 -1.68 22.46
CA LEU A 29 -4.17 -0.62 22.75
C LEU A 29 -3.47 -0.83 24.10
N ALA A 30 -4.23 -1.17 25.15
CA ALA A 30 -3.67 -1.36 26.49
C ALA A 30 -2.72 -2.57 26.55
N GLU A 31 -3.07 -3.67 25.90
CA GLU A 31 -2.22 -4.86 25.81
C GLU A 31 -0.91 -4.56 25.05
N VAL A 32 -0.94 -3.69 24.03
CA VAL A 32 0.26 -3.24 23.32
C VAL A 32 1.14 -2.34 24.20
N GLU A 33 0.56 -1.40 24.92
CA GLU A 33 1.29 -0.52 25.85
C GLU A 33 1.94 -1.32 26.99
N GLU A 34 1.22 -2.32 27.54
CA GLU A 34 1.74 -3.22 28.56
C GLU A 34 2.90 -4.07 28.02
N TRP A 35 2.76 -4.63 26.82
CA TRP A 35 3.82 -5.39 26.18
C TRP A 35 5.06 -4.51 25.96
N ASP A 36 4.90 -3.31 25.41
CA ASP A 36 6.02 -2.42 25.15
C ASP A 36 6.71 -1.96 26.44
N LEU A 37 5.95 -1.64 27.50
CA LEU A 37 6.52 -1.28 28.80
C LEU A 37 7.35 -2.41 29.41
N SER A 38 6.91 -3.67 29.25
CA SER A 38 7.65 -4.83 29.77
C SER A 38 8.96 -5.12 29.01
N HIS A 39 9.01 -4.80 27.71
CA HIS A 39 10.20 -5.05 26.86
C HIS A 39 11.14 -3.83 26.80
N HIS A 40 10.60 -2.62 26.97
CA HIS A 40 11.31 -1.35 26.85
C HIS A 40 11.00 -0.39 28.02
N PRO A 41 11.25 -0.79 29.28
CA PRO A 41 10.82 -0.05 30.46
C PRO A 41 11.42 1.36 30.58
N HIS A 42 12.58 1.60 29.96
CA HIS A 42 13.26 2.90 29.97
C HIS A 42 12.95 3.78 28.76
N ASP A 43 12.19 3.28 27.78
CA ASP A 43 11.84 4.00 26.57
C ASP A 43 10.46 3.55 26.02
N PRO A 44 9.36 3.71 26.80
CA PRO A 44 8.04 3.23 26.40
C PRO A 44 7.45 4.06 25.25
N LEU A 45 6.59 3.46 24.44
CA LEU A 45 5.84 4.09 23.34
C LEU A 45 5.15 5.37 23.83
N GLY A 46 5.49 6.50 23.22
CA GLY A 46 4.89 7.79 23.58
C GLY A 46 3.51 8.01 22.95
N ASN A 47 3.19 7.30 21.86
CA ASN A 47 1.94 7.48 21.14
C ASN A 47 1.48 6.17 20.45
N ALA A 48 1.37 5.10 21.24
CA ALA A 48 1.01 3.77 20.75
C ALA A 48 -0.25 3.76 19.89
N ARG A 49 -1.24 4.61 20.21
CA ARG A 49 -2.43 4.78 19.38
C ARG A 49 -2.08 5.26 17.96
N ALA A 50 -1.35 6.37 17.82
CA ALA A 50 -0.99 6.89 16.51
C ALA A 50 -0.15 5.88 15.71
N ASP A 51 0.76 5.18 16.38
CA ASP A 51 1.60 4.15 15.78
C ASP A 51 0.75 2.98 15.27
N LEU A 52 -0.21 2.48 16.05
CA LEU A 52 -1.15 1.45 15.61
C LEU A 52 -1.98 1.91 14.40
N GLU A 53 -2.52 3.13 14.43
CA GLU A 53 -3.33 3.66 13.32
C GLU A 53 -2.48 3.83 12.05
N LEU A 54 -1.22 4.26 12.15
CA LEU A 54 -0.29 4.37 11.02
C LEU A 54 -0.18 3.06 10.24
N PHE A 55 -0.06 1.93 10.96
CA PHE A 55 0.10 0.61 10.35
C PHE A 55 -1.21 -0.08 9.94
N THR A 56 -2.35 0.46 10.38
CA THR A 56 -3.66 -0.17 10.20
C THR A 56 -4.26 0.18 8.84
N VAL A 57 -4.45 -0.81 7.97
CA VAL A 57 -4.91 -0.59 6.58
C VAL A 57 -6.33 -0.03 6.48
N ASN A 58 -7.22 -0.46 7.37
CA ASN A 58 -8.62 -0.04 7.43
C ASN A 58 -8.86 1.12 8.40
N SER A 59 -7.82 1.89 8.73
CA SER A 59 -7.95 3.11 9.53
C SER A 59 -7.94 4.36 8.66
N PRO A 60 -9.02 5.18 8.63
CA PRO A 60 -8.99 6.48 7.97
C PRO A 60 -7.97 7.44 8.58
N SER A 61 -7.67 7.30 9.88
CA SER A 61 -6.79 8.22 10.60
C SER A 61 -5.32 8.11 10.18
N ARG A 62 -4.93 6.99 9.57
CA ARG A 62 -3.54 6.75 9.14
C ARG A 62 -2.98 7.80 8.18
N VAL A 63 -3.85 8.50 7.46
CA VAL A 63 -3.49 9.62 6.56
C VAL A 63 -2.86 10.79 7.29
N HIS A 64 -3.16 10.95 8.58
CA HIS A 64 -2.59 11.99 9.43
C HIS A 64 -1.23 11.60 10.01
N TYR A 65 -0.80 10.35 9.86
CA TYR A 65 0.46 9.85 10.41
C TYR A 65 1.48 9.50 9.31
N ASN A 66 1.07 9.49 8.04
CA ASN A 66 1.93 9.24 6.89
C ASN A 66 1.66 10.26 5.78
N TYR A 67 2.15 11.48 5.99
CA TYR A 67 1.93 12.63 5.12
C TYR A 67 2.58 12.52 3.74
N SER A 68 3.64 11.72 3.60
CA SER A 68 4.33 11.52 2.32
C SER A 68 3.59 10.55 1.40
N ARG A 69 2.65 9.75 1.92
CA ARG A 69 1.91 8.76 1.16
C ARG A 69 0.73 9.38 0.42
N THR A 70 0.72 9.19 -0.89
CA THR A 70 -0.33 9.69 -1.79
C THR A 70 -1.30 8.59 -2.26
N ASN A 71 -0.88 7.33 -2.21
CA ASN A 71 -1.68 6.18 -2.63
C ASN A 71 -1.96 5.26 -1.43
N TRP A 72 -3.22 4.99 -1.13
CA TRP A 72 -3.67 4.26 0.06
C TRP A 72 -4.20 2.86 -0.24
N ARG A 73 -3.92 2.32 -1.43
CA ARG A 73 -4.26 0.93 -1.73
C ARG A 73 -3.35 -0.02 -0.94
N SER A 74 -3.93 -1.09 -0.44
CA SER A 74 -3.23 -2.13 0.35
C SER A 74 -2.72 -3.32 -0.48
N ASP A 75 -2.90 -3.30 -1.81
CA ASP A 75 -2.42 -4.33 -2.74
C ASP A 75 -1.03 -4.04 -3.32
N GLN A 76 -0.35 -3.00 -2.83
CA GLN A 76 0.94 -2.53 -3.35
C GLN A 76 2.13 -2.87 -2.44
N ASP A 77 1.93 -3.75 -1.45
CA ASP A 77 2.95 -4.14 -0.46
C ASP A 77 3.69 -2.96 0.21
N HIS A 78 2.93 -1.91 0.57
CA HIS A 78 3.54 -0.77 1.24
C HIS A 78 4.07 -1.18 2.63
N PRO A 79 5.28 -0.77 3.06
CA PRO A 79 5.87 -1.21 4.32
C PRO A 79 4.98 -1.03 5.54
N HIS A 80 4.22 0.06 5.61
CA HIS A 80 3.28 0.37 6.69
C HIS A 80 1.91 -0.32 6.57
N ASP A 81 1.67 -1.21 5.60
CA ASP A 81 0.41 -1.97 5.50
C ASP A 81 0.55 -3.30 6.24
N ARG A 82 0.45 -3.25 7.58
CA ARG A 82 0.79 -4.39 8.44
C ARG A 82 -0.32 -4.84 9.36
N LEU A 83 -1.22 -3.94 9.76
CA LEU A 83 -2.25 -4.22 10.75
C LEU A 83 -3.65 -4.08 10.16
N PHE A 84 -4.60 -4.78 10.77
CA PHE A 84 -6.01 -4.65 10.51
C PHE A 84 -6.76 -4.47 11.83
N LYS A 85 -7.72 -3.55 11.87
CA LYS A 85 -8.53 -3.26 13.05
C LYS A 85 -9.83 -4.05 12.99
N LEU A 86 -10.05 -4.87 14.02
CA LEU A 86 -11.29 -5.58 14.29
C LEU A 86 -12.09 -4.79 15.36
N VAL A 87 -13.35 -4.53 15.08
CA VAL A 87 -14.26 -3.91 16.04
C VAL A 87 -15.37 -4.90 16.34
N ASP A 88 -15.38 -5.41 17.57
CA ASP A 88 -16.47 -6.27 18.04
C ASP A 88 -17.76 -5.44 18.15
N PRO A 89 -18.87 -5.83 17.48
CA PRO A 89 -20.14 -5.14 17.58
C PRO A 89 -20.82 -5.30 18.95
N GLY A 90 -20.42 -6.27 19.77
CA GLY A 90 -20.99 -6.53 21.09
C GLY A 90 -20.62 -5.47 22.14
N PRO A 91 -21.49 -5.18 23.12
CA PRO A 91 -21.14 -4.35 24.27
C PRO A 91 -20.35 -5.15 25.34
N PRO A 92 -19.22 -4.63 25.86
CA PRO A 92 -18.56 -3.39 25.47
C PRO A 92 -17.84 -3.56 24.13
N ARG A 93 -17.92 -2.56 23.25
CA ARG A 93 -17.19 -2.57 21.98
C ARG A 93 -15.70 -2.68 22.25
N ARG A 94 -15.08 -3.76 21.79
CA ARG A 94 -13.64 -3.99 21.93
C ARG A 94 -12.98 -3.82 20.59
N THR A 95 -12.01 -2.91 20.55
CA THR A 95 -11.13 -2.75 19.39
C THR A 95 -9.92 -3.64 19.59
N ARG A 96 -9.70 -4.55 18.63
CA ARG A 96 -8.48 -5.35 18.55
C ARG A 96 -7.75 -5.07 17.25
N TYR A 97 -6.44 -5.19 17.29
CA TYR A 97 -5.55 -5.11 16.14
C TYR A 97 -4.98 -6.50 15.90
N VAL A 98 -4.88 -6.87 14.63
CA VAL A 98 -4.30 -8.14 14.16
C VAL A 98 -3.37 -7.87 12.98
N LEU A 99 -2.53 -8.84 12.65
CA LEU A 99 -1.75 -8.77 11.42
C LEU A 99 -2.66 -8.78 10.20
N PHE A 100 -2.36 -7.91 9.24
CA PHE A 100 -3.10 -7.83 7.99
C PHE A 100 -2.78 -9.05 7.11
N ASN A 101 -3.73 -9.97 7.03
CA ASN A 101 -3.78 -11.01 6.01
C ASN A 101 -4.77 -10.62 4.90
N PRO A 102 -4.34 -10.33 3.66
CA PRO A 102 -5.25 -10.00 2.57
C PRO A 102 -6.23 -11.12 2.19
N ALA A 103 -5.86 -12.38 2.40
CA ALA A 103 -6.74 -13.52 2.10
C ALA A 103 -7.98 -13.56 3.02
N ASP A 104 -7.82 -13.16 4.28
CA ASP A 104 -8.91 -13.16 5.28
C ASP A 104 -9.67 -11.82 5.30
N HIS A 105 -8.95 -10.72 5.14
CA HIS A 105 -9.52 -9.37 5.31
C HIS A 105 -9.94 -8.70 4.00
N GLY A 106 -9.45 -9.20 2.86
CA GLY A 106 -9.55 -8.52 1.57
C GLY A 106 -8.63 -7.29 1.49
N HIS A 107 -8.45 -6.78 0.27
CA HIS A 107 -7.74 -5.52 0.07
C HIS A 107 -8.70 -4.34 0.27
N VAL A 108 -8.15 -3.25 0.78
CA VAL A 108 -8.82 -1.97 0.97
C VAL A 108 -8.02 -0.82 0.37
N ALA A 109 -8.71 0.27 0.09
CA ALA A 109 -8.13 1.58 -0.21
C ALA A 109 -8.79 2.66 0.63
N LEU A 110 -8.04 3.74 0.91
CA LEU A 110 -8.64 4.97 1.41
C LEU A 110 -8.87 5.94 0.27
N GLN A 111 -10.06 6.52 0.23
CA GLN A 111 -10.39 7.61 -0.67
C GLN A 111 -11.00 8.77 0.11
N LYS A 112 -10.71 9.98 -0.34
CA LYS A 112 -11.32 11.19 0.19
C LYS A 112 -12.69 11.37 -0.48
N GLY A 113 -13.75 11.31 0.32
CA GLY A 113 -15.11 11.54 -0.17
C GLY A 113 -15.34 12.99 -0.55
N GLY A 114 -16.47 13.26 -1.22
CA GLY A 114 -16.88 14.64 -1.56
C GLY A 114 -17.14 15.53 -0.34
N ASP A 115 -17.35 14.93 0.83
CA ASP A 115 -17.43 15.59 2.14
C ASP A 115 -16.05 15.93 2.74
N GLY A 116 -14.96 15.65 2.01
CA GLY A 116 -13.59 15.85 2.45
C GLY A 116 -13.10 14.82 3.48
N LYS A 117 -13.92 13.85 3.87
CA LYS A 117 -13.58 12.82 4.86
C LYS A 117 -12.97 11.61 4.17
N TRP A 118 -11.97 11.02 4.80
CA TRP A 118 -11.39 9.75 4.34
C TRP A 118 -12.31 8.58 4.67
N LYS A 119 -12.52 7.70 3.70
CA LYS A 119 -13.37 6.51 3.83
C LYS A 119 -12.60 5.29 3.38
N VAL A 120 -12.81 4.19 4.08
CA VAL A 120 -12.30 2.86 3.71
C VAL A 120 -13.22 2.27 2.66
N LEU A 121 -12.64 1.83 1.55
CA LEU A 121 -13.35 1.17 0.46
C LEU A 121 -12.72 -0.21 0.23
N PRO A 122 -13.51 -1.30 0.21
CA PRO A 122 -13.02 -2.58 -0.27
C PRO A 122 -12.55 -2.47 -1.71
N LEU A 123 -11.36 -2.99 -2.00
CA LEU A 123 -10.86 -3.17 -3.36
C LEU A 123 -11.35 -4.52 -3.86
N VAL A 124 -12.27 -4.49 -4.82
CA VAL A 124 -12.55 -5.68 -5.62
C VAL A 124 -11.37 -5.84 -6.58
N ILE A 125 -10.46 -6.76 -6.26
CA ILE A 125 -9.44 -7.17 -7.21
C ILE A 125 -10.16 -8.06 -8.22
N HIS A 126 -10.62 -7.44 -9.31
CA HIS A 126 -10.93 -8.21 -10.50
C HIS A 126 -9.61 -8.77 -11.03
N ASP A 127 -9.62 -10.05 -11.38
CA ASP A 127 -8.50 -10.81 -11.96
C ASP A 127 -7.95 -10.24 -13.30
N GLN A 128 -8.33 -9.01 -13.67
CA GLN A 128 -7.90 -8.33 -14.89
C GLN A 128 -6.40 -7.99 -14.89
N GLY A 129 -5.77 -7.89 -13.71
CA GLY A 129 -4.32 -7.69 -13.62
C GLY A 129 -3.50 -8.90 -14.07
N GLN A 130 -4.03 -10.11 -13.91
CA GLN A 130 -3.37 -11.33 -14.39
C GLN A 130 -3.54 -11.49 -15.91
N VAL A 131 -4.73 -11.15 -16.43
CA VAL A 131 -5.02 -11.20 -17.87
C VAL A 131 -4.20 -10.18 -18.68
N GLU A 132 -3.99 -8.96 -18.17
CA GLU A 132 -3.13 -7.98 -18.85
C GLU A 132 -1.63 -8.33 -18.77
N ALA A 133 -1.17 -8.90 -17.66
CA ALA A 133 0.21 -9.38 -17.53
C ALA A 133 0.51 -10.58 -18.44
N ASP A 134 -0.43 -11.54 -18.54
CA ASP A 134 -0.30 -12.70 -19.45
C ASP A 134 -0.46 -12.28 -20.92
N ALA A 135 -1.32 -11.31 -21.23
CA ALA A 135 -1.44 -10.75 -22.59
C ALA A 135 -0.17 -9.99 -23.01
N GLN A 136 0.45 -9.25 -22.09
CA GLN A 136 1.70 -8.55 -22.35
C GLN A 136 2.87 -9.53 -22.49
N ALA A 137 2.94 -10.59 -21.67
CA ALA A 137 3.96 -11.64 -21.78
C ALA A 137 3.83 -12.46 -23.08
N GLY A 138 2.60 -12.75 -23.52
CA GLY A 138 2.32 -13.41 -24.80
C GLY A 138 2.67 -12.57 -26.02
N ALA A 139 2.54 -11.24 -25.94
CA ALA A 139 2.88 -10.33 -27.04
C ALA A 139 4.40 -10.23 -27.33
N PHE A 140 5.25 -10.55 -26.35
CA PHE A 140 6.71 -10.57 -26.52
C PHE A 140 7.30 -11.96 -26.81
N ALA A 141 6.49 -13.03 -26.70
CA ALA A 141 6.93 -14.41 -26.92
C ALA A 141 6.60 -14.96 -28.33
N ALA A 142 5.85 -14.23 -29.16
CA ALA A 142 5.57 -14.64 -30.53
C ALA A 142 6.81 -14.37 -31.42
N PRO A 143 7.37 -15.39 -32.11
CA PRO A 143 8.34 -15.17 -33.16
C PRO A 143 7.67 -14.37 -34.28
N VAL A 144 8.23 -13.20 -34.61
CA VAL A 144 7.81 -12.43 -35.79
C VAL A 144 8.48 -13.10 -37.00
N ASP A 145 7.89 -14.20 -37.47
CA ASP A 145 8.17 -14.72 -38.79
C ASP A 145 7.02 -14.32 -39.75
N SER A 146 7.43 -13.74 -40.87
CA SER A 146 6.71 -13.22 -42.06
C SER A 146 5.19 -12.95 -42.02
N ASP A 147 4.83 -11.77 -42.54
CA ASP A 147 3.52 -11.36 -43.08
C ASP A 147 2.39 -11.01 -42.09
N HIS A 148 2.56 -9.94 -41.31
CA HIS A 148 1.44 -9.04 -40.97
C HIS A 148 1.90 -7.59 -40.79
N ASP A 149 2.11 -6.96 -41.94
CA ASP A 149 2.57 -5.59 -42.12
C ASP A 149 1.44 -4.54 -41.94
N ALA A 150 1.84 -3.27 -41.77
CA ALA A 150 1.05 -2.03 -41.74
C ALA A 150 0.21 -1.69 -40.50
N ARG A 151 -0.54 -2.62 -39.89
CA ARG A 151 -1.51 -2.24 -38.81
C ARG A 151 -0.85 -1.86 -37.48
N VAL A 152 0.27 -2.51 -37.16
CA VAL A 152 1.05 -2.28 -35.93
C VAL A 152 1.83 -0.95 -35.99
N TRP A 153 2.32 -0.56 -37.16
CA TRP A 153 3.01 0.72 -37.36
C TRP A 153 2.06 1.92 -37.23
N ALA A 154 0.82 1.78 -37.70
CA ALA A 154 -0.19 2.84 -37.57
C ALA A 154 -0.54 3.15 -36.10
N MET A 155 -0.62 2.13 -35.22
CA MET A 155 -0.92 2.34 -33.80
C MET A 155 0.27 2.93 -33.02
N ARG A 156 1.51 2.58 -33.38
CA ARG A 156 2.73 3.11 -32.70
C ARG A 156 2.94 4.61 -32.97
N ALA A 157 2.56 5.10 -34.15
CA ALA A 157 2.72 6.51 -34.52
C ALA A 157 1.73 7.46 -33.81
N VAL A 158 0.54 6.97 -33.40
CA VAL A 158 -0.45 7.77 -32.66
C VAL A 158 -0.02 8.00 -31.22
N ALA A 159 0.67 7.03 -30.61
CA ALA A 159 1.14 7.11 -29.23
C ALA A 159 2.30 8.13 -29.02
N GLN A 160 3.07 8.46 -30.07
CA GLN A 160 4.24 9.34 -29.95
C GLN A 160 3.95 10.86 -30.14
N ARG A 161 2.72 11.27 -30.49
CA ARG A 161 2.44 12.64 -30.98
C ARG A 161 1.79 13.63 -29.98
N ARG A 162 1.73 13.34 -28.68
CA ARG A 162 1.03 14.21 -27.69
C ARG A 162 1.80 14.62 -26.43
N GLY A 163 3.13 14.73 -26.49
CA GLY A 163 3.85 15.37 -25.38
C GLY A 163 5.29 15.73 -25.70
N GLY A 164 5.53 16.95 -26.18
CA GLY A 164 6.88 17.55 -26.19
C GLY A 164 7.12 18.52 -27.34
N ASN A 165 6.85 19.81 -27.13
CA ASN A 165 7.49 20.91 -27.86
C ASN A 165 7.97 21.90 -26.79
N PRO A 166 9.28 22.17 -26.67
CA PRO A 166 9.91 23.32 -27.35
C PRO A 166 11.42 23.04 -27.68
N PRO A 167 12.31 24.00 -28.02
CA PRO A 167 12.18 25.28 -28.76
C PRO A 167 13.15 25.42 -29.99
N ILE A 168 12.83 26.36 -30.90
CA ILE A 168 13.64 27.20 -31.84
C ILE A 168 15.07 26.80 -32.29
N ASN A 169 15.28 26.80 -33.62
CA ASN A 169 16.36 27.42 -34.44
C ASN A 169 16.32 26.79 -35.85
N GLN A 170 16.57 27.37 -37.03
CA GLN A 170 17.00 28.68 -37.55
C GLN A 170 16.52 28.78 -39.01
N SER A 171 16.46 30.02 -39.51
CA SER A 171 16.93 30.53 -40.83
C SER A 171 16.82 29.63 -42.07
N SER A 172 16.42 30.11 -43.26
CA SER A 172 16.86 31.35 -43.90
C SER A 172 15.95 31.72 -45.08
N GLU A 173 15.92 33.02 -45.32
CA GLU A 173 15.40 33.74 -46.48
C GLU A 173 15.93 33.30 -47.85
N LYS A 174 15.07 33.58 -48.85
CA LYS A 174 15.31 34.02 -50.24
C LYS A 174 15.86 33.04 -51.28
#